data_AF-A0A533B701-F1
#
_entry.id   AF-A0A533B701-F1
#
_cell.length_a   1.000
_cell.length_b   1.000
_cell.length_c   1.000
_cell.angle_alpha   90.00
_cell.angle_beta   90.00
_cell.angle_gamma   90.00
#
_symmetry.space_group_name_H-M   'P 1'
#
loop_
_entity.id
_entity.type
_entity.pdbx_description
1 polymer ?
#
loop_
_entity_poly.entity_id
_entity_poly.type
_entity_poly.pdbx_seq_one_letter_code
_entity_poly.pdbx_strand_id
1 'polypeptide(L)'
;MEPEPPDPSWPRYSAHPFPSYRFVPGRTPHPRRNPLGHSYGQPEPKPVSFPAAQWQTSEDYLYGIDLYNFAYWWESHEVFEGLWHVVGHDTEQGNFFRALIQLAAANLKHFMENDAAAQKLSHSGIIRLQKVPPSYMGIDVARLAEALQDHLISPHRHIPLIGLGQRQKKQAFEKLC
;
A
#
# COMPACT_ATOMS: atom_id res chain seq x y z
N MET A 1 6.20 -21.35 2.27
CA MET A 1 6.77 -20.47 1.23
C MET A 1 6.14 -19.10 1.41
N GLU A 2 6.98 -18.08 1.56
CA GLU A 2 6.56 -16.68 1.63
C GLU A 2 6.55 -16.07 0.22
N PRO A 3 5.74 -15.02 -0.04
CA PRO A 3 5.81 -14.32 -1.31
C PRO A 3 7.13 -13.56 -1.43
N GLU A 4 7.72 -13.61 -2.62
CA GLU A 4 8.94 -12.86 -2.93
C GLU A 4 8.58 -11.46 -3.46
N PRO A 5 9.40 -10.43 -3.15
CA PRO A 5 9.18 -9.10 -3.69
C PRO A 5 9.40 -9.10 -5.23
N PRO A 6 8.56 -8.41 -6.02
CA PRO A 6 8.74 -8.31 -7.46
C PRO A 6 10.08 -7.70 -7.89
N ASP A 7 10.61 -6.77 -7.08
CA ASP A 7 11.96 -6.22 -7.21
C ASP A 7 12.58 -6.05 -5.81
N PRO A 8 13.49 -6.96 -5.38
CA PRO A 8 14.17 -6.85 -4.09
C PRO A 8 15.07 -5.62 -3.95
N SER A 9 15.40 -4.95 -5.06
CA SER A 9 16.29 -3.77 -5.09
C SER A 9 15.55 -2.44 -5.08
N TRP A 10 14.20 -2.47 -5.03
CA TRP A 10 13.38 -1.26 -5.02
C TRP A 10 13.76 -0.33 -3.84
N PRO A 11 13.85 0.99 -4.04
CA PRO A 11 14.21 1.90 -2.96
C PRO A 11 13.13 1.92 -1.87
N ARG A 12 13.58 1.97 -0.61
CA ARG A 12 12.70 2.13 0.56
C ARG A 12 12.39 3.59 0.84
N TYR A 13 11.17 3.86 1.27
CA TYR A 13 10.68 5.19 1.63
C TYR A 13 10.65 5.45 3.13
N SER A 14 10.55 4.40 3.96
CA SER A 14 10.62 4.51 5.42
C SER A 14 11.87 3.80 5.98
N ALA A 15 12.35 4.28 7.13
CA ALA A 15 13.41 3.63 7.89
C ALA A 15 12.90 2.48 8.78
N HIS A 16 11.59 2.29 8.90
CA HIS A 16 11.00 1.28 9.78
C HIS A 16 11.43 -0.14 9.36
N PRO A 17 11.87 -1.03 10.27
CA PRO A 17 12.29 -2.38 9.89
C PRO A 17 11.10 -3.19 9.35
N PHE A 18 11.35 -4.09 8.40
CA PHE A 18 10.32 -5.05 8.00
C PHE A 18 10.08 -6.10 9.10
N PRO A 19 8.86 -6.67 9.18
CA PRO A 19 8.61 -7.83 10.02
C PRO A 19 9.53 -9.01 9.66
N SER A 20 9.73 -9.93 10.61
CA SER A 20 10.63 -11.08 10.42
C SER A 20 10.16 -12.10 9.38
N TYR A 21 8.88 -12.06 9.00
CA TYR A 21 8.29 -12.90 7.95
C TYR A 21 7.07 -12.19 7.35
N ARG A 22 6.67 -12.57 6.14
CA ARG A 22 5.43 -12.12 5.49
C ARG A 22 4.26 -13.00 5.90
N PHE A 23 3.20 -12.42 6.45
CA PHE A 23 2.06 -13.22 6.87
C PHE A 23 1.26 -13.74 5.67
N VAL A 24 1.06 -15.07 5.67
CA VAL A 24 0.17 -15.76 4.75
C VAL A 24 -0.80 -16.63 5.57
N PRO A 25 -2.11 -16.36 5.50
CA PRO A 25 -3.11 -17.11 6.26
C PRO A 25 -2.99 -18.62 6.04
N GLY A 26 -2.98 -19.38 7.15
CA GLY A 26 -2.85 -20.84 7.13
C GLY A 26 -1.45 -21.38 6.86
N ARG A 27 -0.45 -20.52 6.56
CA ARG A 27 0.94 -20.93 6.30
C ARG A 27 1.93 -20.42 7.34
N THR A 28 1.72 -19.24 7.88
CA THR A 28 2.60 -18.62 8.89
C THR A 28 1.84 -18.30 10.19
N PRO A 29 2.51 -18.18 11.34
CA PRO A 29 1.88 -17.72 12.58
C PRO A 29 1.18 -16.37 12.38
N HIS A 30 -0.02 -16.21 12.94
CA HIS A 30 -0.73 -14.94 12.85
C HIS A 30 0.04 -13.85 13.62
N PRO A 31 0.35 -12.68 13.01
CA PRO A 31 1.22 -11.65 13.59
C PRO A 31 0.86 -11.22 15.00
N ARG A 32 -0.44 -11.02 15.30
CA ARG A 32 -0.93 -10.57 16.60
C ARG A 32 -1.61 -11.63 17.46
N ARG A 33 -2.17 -12.69 16.85
CA ARG A 33 -3.02 -13.66 17.56
C ARG A 33 -2.28 -14.95 17.95
N ASN A 34 -1.11 -15.19 17.39
CA ASN A 34 -0.31 -16.37 17.68
C ASN A 34 0.91 -15.96 18.54
N PRO A 35 1.27 -16.69 19.61
CA PRO A 35 2.45 -16.40 20.43
C PRO A 35 3.79 -16.31 19.68
N LEU A 36 3.91 -16.96 18.52
CA LEU A 36 5.07 -16.89 17.62
C LEU A 36 4.94 -15.76 16.58
N GLY A 37 3.92 -14.92 16.70
CA GLY A 37 3.62 -13.82 15.79
C GLY A 37 4.59 -12.65 15.95
N HIS A 38 5.04 -12.06 14.84
CA HIS A 38 6.01 -10.94 14.86
C HIS A 38 5.50 -9.65 15.51
N SER A 39 4.21 -9.58 15.88
CA SER A 39 3.58 -8.48 16.60
C SER A 39 2.78 -8.95 17.82
N TYR A 40 3.05 -10.17 18.31
CA TYR A 40 2.31 -10.74 19.44
C TYR A 40 2.57 -9.95 20.72
N GLY A 41 1.50 -9.62 21.45
CA GLY A 41 1.57 -8.81 22.67
C GLY A 41 1.93 -7.34 22.44
N GLN A 42 2.19 -6.92 21.20
CA GLN A 42 2.44 -5.52 20.87
C GLN A 42 1.11 -4.76 20.76
N PRO A 43 1.06 -3.49 21.21
CA PRO A 43 -0.13 -2.67 21.04
C PRO A 43 -0.49 -2.53 19.55
N GLU A 44 -1.77 -2.32 19.29
CA GLU A 44 -2.24 -1.96 17.96
C GLU A 44 -1.73 -0.56 17.60
N PRO A 45 -1.05 -0.39 16.45
CA PRO A 45 -0.64 0.92 15.96
C PRO A 45 -1.85 1.83 15.86
N LYS A 46 -1.68 3.07 16.32
CA LYS A 46 -2.70 4.11 16.22
C LYS A 46 -2.15 5.20 15.30
N PRO A 47 -2.31 5.05 13.97
CA PRO A 47 -1.86 6.07 13.04
C PRO A 47 -2.57 7.40 13.34
N VAL A 48 -1.92 8.50 13.00
CA VAL A 48 -2.49 9.84 13.14
C VAL A 48 -2.92 10.32 11.76
N SER A 49 -4.08 10.97 11.70
CA SER A 49 -4.55 11.59 10.44
C SER A 49 -3.60 12.71 10.00
N PHE A 50 -3.45 12.87 8.69
CA PHE A 50 -2.56 13.86 8.11
C PHE A 50 -3.16 14.40 6.80
N PRO A 51 -2.93 15.68 6.46
CA PRO A 51 -3.38 16.23 5.18
C PRO A 51 -2.73 15.50 4.02
N ALA A 52 -3.52 15.13 2.99
CA ALA A 52 -3.01 14.42 1.80
C ALA A 52 -1.83 15.14 1.12
N ALA A 53 -1.80 16.48 1.13
CA ALA A 53 -0.70 17.28 0.58
C ALA A 53 0.62 17.18 1.37
N GLN A 54 0.58 16.68 2.61
CA GLN A 54 1.73 16.50 3.51
C GLN A 54 2.07 15.01 3.69
N TRP A 55 1.75 14.17 2.69
CA TRP A 55 1.92 12.72 2.76
C TRP A 55 3.33 12.26 3.17
N GLN A 56 4.36 13.05 2.85
CA GLN A 56 5.75 12.75 3.21
C GLN A 56 6.00 12.72 4.72
N THR A 57 5.11 13.32 5.50
CA THR A 57 5.24 13.39 6.97
C THR A 57 4.68 12.16 7.67
N SER A 58 3.94 11.31 6.96
CA SER A 58 3.33 10.11 7.51
C SER A 58 4.25 8.91 7.32
N GLU A 59 5.02 8.54 8.35
CA GLU A 59 5.85 7.34 8.34
C GLU A 59 5.02 6.07 8.07
N ASP A 60 3.80 5.98 8.62
CA ASP A 60 2.88 4.86 8.37
C ASP A 60 2.53 4.74 6.88
N TYR A 61 2.28 5.86 6.19
CA TYR A 61 2.00 5.84 4.76
C TYR A 61 3.20 5.36 3.94
N LEU A 62 4.39 5.92 4.21
CA LEU A 62 5.62 5.52 3.53
C LEU A 62 5.95 4.04 3.79
N TYR A 63 5.77 3.59 5.03
CA TYR A 63 6.01 2.20 5.41
C TYR A 63 4.98 1.24 4.80
N GLY A 64 3.69 1.61 4.72
CA GLY A 64 2.67 0.81 4.05
C GLY A 64 2.98 0.58 2.57
N ILE A 65 3.58 1.56 1.90
CA ILE A 65 4.06 1.44 0.51
C ILE A 65 5.28 0.52 0.41
N ASP A 66 6.25 0.67 1.32
CA ASP A 66 7.38 -0.26 1.40
C ASP A 66 6.89 -1.71 1.58
N LEU A 67 5.96 -1.94 2.51
CA LEU A 67 5.38 -3.26 2.73
C LEU A 67 4.70 -3.82 1.48
N TYR A 68 3.94 -2.99 0.75
CA TYR A 68 3.31 -3.40 -0.51
C TYR A 68 4.36 -3.83 -1.54
N ASN A 69 5.37 -2.99 -1.77
CA ASN A 69 6.41 -3.20 -2.77
C ASN A 69 7.28 -4.43 -2.46
N PHE A 70 7.46 -4.74 -1.17
CA PHE A 70 8.28 -5.86 -0.70
C PHE A 70 7.49 -7.14 -0.38
N ALA A 71 6.24 -7.22 -0.86
CA ALA A 71 5.32 -8.35 -0.74
C ALA A 71 4.83 -8.70 0.68
N TYR A 72 4.96 -7.78 1.64
CA TYR A 72 4.28 -7.84 2.95
C TYR A 72 2.83 -7.36 2.80
N TRP A 73 2.06 -8.01 1.93
CA TRP A 73 0.76 -7.50 1.50
C TRP A 73 -0.30 -7.52 2.60
N TRP A 74 -0.22 -8.45 3.54
CA TRP A 74 -1.12 -8.43 4.69
C TRP A 74 -0.78 -7.26 5.64
N GLU A 75 0.50 -7.06 5.93
CA GLU A 75 0.94 -5.98 6.81
C GLU A 75 0.69 -4.62 6.18
N SER A 76 0.90 -4.50 4.87
CA SER A 76 0.55 -3.32 4.08
C SER A 76 -0.95 -3.02 4.17
N HIS A 77 -1.80 -4.05 4.03
CA HIS A 77 -3.24 -3.93 4.20
C HIS A 77 -3.61 -3.37 5.58
N GLU A 78 -3.06 -3.93 6.66
CA GLU A 78 -3.36 -3.50 8.03
C GLU A 78 -2.93 -2.05 8.28
N VAL A 79 -1.75 -1.66 7.80
CA VAL A 79 -1.27 -0.28 7.90
C VAL A 79 -2.21 0.68 7.17
N PHE A 80 -2.60 0.34 5.93
CA PHE A 80 -3.53 1.17 5.16
C PHE A 80 -4.94 1.18 5.75
N GLU A 81 -5.41 0.11 6.38
CA GLU A 81 -6.70 0.07 7.09
C GLU A 81 -6.70 1.01 8.30
N GLY A 82 -5.62 1.02 9.08
CA GLY A 82 -5.45 1.99 10.16
C GLY A 82 -5.52 3.44 9.65
N LEU A 83 -4.82 3.75 8.56
CA LEU A 83 -4.86 5.09 7.95
C LEU A 83 -6.25 5.43 7.40
N TRP A 84 -6.93 4.49 6.75
CA TRP A 84 -8.30 4.63 6.24
C TRP A 84 -9.29 5.01 7.35
N HIS A 85 -9.16 4.42 8.54
CA HIS A 85 -10.01 4.76 9.69
C HIS A 85 -9.82 6.21 10.15
N VAL A 86 -8.58 6.70 10.22
CA VAL A 86 -8.29 8.04 10.78
C VAL A 86 -8.50 9.19 9.79
N VAL A 87 -8.46 8.93 8.48
CA VAL A 87 -8.76 9.95 7.45
C VAL A 87 -10.24 10.04 7.10
N GLY A 88 -11.06 9.11 7.61
CA GLY A 88 -12.50 9.04 7.37
C GLY A 88 -12.87 8.28 6.08
N HIS A 89 -13.95 7.50 6.15
CA HIS A 89 -14.30 6.53 5.11
C HIS A 89 -14.87 7.16 3.83
N ASP A 90 -15.54 8.30 3.95
CA ASP A 90 -16.23 8.99 2.85
C ASP A 90 -15.40 10.14 2.25
N THR A 91 -14.13 10.24 2.62
CA THR A 91 -13.21 11.25 2.07
C THR A 91 -12.51 10.75 0.81
N GLU A 92 -11.96 11.66 0.00
CA GLU A 92 -11.11 11.31 -1.15
C GLU A 92 -9.90 10.46 -0.72
N GLN A 93 -9.26 10.84 0.38
CA GLN A 93 -8.16 10.10 1.00
C GLN A 93 -8.61 8.73 1.50
N GLY A 94 -9.82 8.62 2.04
CA GLY A 94 -10.42 7.35 2.43
C GLY A 94 -10.67 6.43 1.24
N ASN A 95 -11.19 6.96 0.12
CA ASN A 95 -11.36 6.19 -1.11
C ASN A 95 -10.01 5.72 -1.67
N PHE A 96 -8.99 6.57 -1.62
CA PHE A 96 -7.62 6.23 -2.02
C PHE A 96 -7.04 5.09 -1.18
N PHE A 97 -7.09 5.17 0.16
CA PHE A 97 -6.60 4.08 1.00
C PHE A 97 -7.37 2.79 0.78
N ARG A 98 -8.69 2.86 0.60
CA ARG A 98 -9.50 1.68 0.28
C ARG A 98 -9.08 1.04 -1.04
N ALA A 99 -8.59 1.81 -2.00
CA ALA A 99 -7.98 1.27 -3.22
C ALA A 99 -6.70 0.48 -2.90
N LEU A 100 -5.78 1.06 -2.14
CA LEU A 100 -4.51 0.41 -1.77
C LEU A 100 -4.73 -0.86 -0.94
N ILE A 101 -5.67 -0.85 0.01
CA ILE A 101 -6.10 -2.02 0.79
C ILE A 101 -6.57 -3.15 -0.13
N GLN A 102 -7.36 -2.83 -1.15
CA GLN A 102 -7.87 -3.82 -2.10
C GLN A 102 -6.75 -4.38 -2.98
N LEU A 103 -5.81 -3.55 -3.43
CA LEU A 103 -4.66 -4.00 -4.23
C LEU A 103 -3.74 -4.93 -3.43
N ALA A 104 -3.43 -4.56 -2.17
CA ALA A 104 -2.64 -5.42 -1.29
C ALA A 104 -3.34 -6.77 -1.05
N ALA A 105 -4.64 -6.74 -0.72
CA ALA A 105 -5.43 -7.95 -0.56
C ALA A 105 -5.48 -8.79 -1.85
N ALA A 106 -5.54 -8.18 -3.03
CA ALA A 106 -5.57 -8.88 -4.30
C ALA A 106 -4.28 -9.69 -4.52
N ASN A 107 -3.11 -9.09 -4.30
CA ASN A 107 -1.83 -9.78 -4.43
C ASN A 107 -1.71 -10.97 -3.46
N LEU A 108 -2.14 -10.78 -2.20
CA LEU A 108 -2.19 -11.86 -1.22
C LEU A 108 -3.13 -12.99 -1.68
N LYS A 109 -4.32 -12.67 -2.20
CA LYS A 109 -5.26 -13.68 -2.72
C LYS A 109 -4.71 -14.43 -3.91
N HIS A 110 -4.03 -13.75 -4.83
CA HIS A 110 -3.37 -14.39 -5.96
C HIS A 110 -2.28 -15.37 -5.50
N PHE A 111 -1.43 -14.97 -4.56
CA PHE A 111 -0.41 -15.85 -3.98
C PHE A 111 -0.99 -17.06 -3.22
N MET A 112 -2.23 -16.92 -2.71
CA MET A 112 -2.99 -18.00 -2.09
C MET A 112 -3.80 -18.82 -3.11
N GLU A 113 -3.53 -18.69 -4.41
CA GLU A 113 -4.20 -19.41 -5.50
C GLU A 113 -5.72 -19.16 -5.55
N ASN A 114 -6.16 -17.98 -5.09
CA ASN A 114 -7.55 -17.53 -5.16
C ASN A 114 -7.70 -16.39 -6.18
N ASP A 115 -7.53 -16.72 -7.45
CA ASP A 115 -7.52 -15.77 -8.55
C ASP A 115 -8.86 -15.05 -8.73
N ALA A 116 -9.98 -15.72 -8.50
CA ALA A 116 -11.30 -15.08 -8.60
C ALA A 116 -11.45 -13.94 -7.59
N ALA A 117 -11.00 -14.13 -6.34
CA ALA A 117 -11.01 -13.06 -5.34
C ALA A 117 -9.98 -11.98 -5.68
N ALA A 118 -8.79 -12.37 -6.15
CA ALA A 118 -7.74 -11.44 -6.55
C ALA A 118 -8.22 -10.49 -7.67
N GLN A 119 -8.78 -11.05 -8.75
CA GLN A 119 -9.31 -10.27 -9.87
C GLN A 119 -10.40 -9.29 -9.45
N LYS A 120 -11.36 -9.74 -8.62
CA LYS A 120 -12.43 -8.87 -8.10
C LYS A 120 -11.87 -7.70 -7.28
N LEU A 121 -10.89 -7.97 -6.42
CA LEU A 121 -10.25 -6.96 -5.57
C LEU A 121 -9.43 -5.98 -6.40
N SER A 122 -8.60 -6.46 -7.33
CA SER A 122 -7.81 -5.61 -8.23
C SER A 122 -8.71 -4.71 -9.07
N HIS A 123 -9.77 -5.26 -9.68
CA HIS A 123 -10.72 -4.46 -10.47
C HIS A 123 -11.39 -3.37 -9.63
N SER A 124 -11.82 -3.71 -8.41
CA SER A 124 -12.41 -2.75 -7.48
C SER A 124 -11.41 -1.65 -7.08
N GLY A 125 -10.15 -2.03 -6.79
CA GLY A 125 -9.09 -1.10 -6.43
C GLY A 125 -8.76 -0.13 -7.56
N ILE A 126 -8.64 -0.63 -8.80
CA ILE A 126 -8.39 0.20 -9.99
C ILE A 126 -9.52 1.21 -10.19
N ILE A 127 -10.79 0.79 -10.10
CA ILE A 127 -11.95 1.70 -10.23
C ILE A 127 -11.89 2.81 -9.18
N ARG A 128 -11.42 2.52 -7.96
CA ARG A 128 -11.26 3.53 -6.91
C ARG A 128 -10.12 4.50 -7.20
N LEU A 129 -8.98 4.00 -7.68
CA LEU A 129 -7.86 4.85 -8.11
C LEU A 129 -8.27 5.81 -9.23
N GLN A 130 -9.07 5.34 -10.19
CA GLN A 130 -9.58 6.19 -11.28
C GLN A 130 -10.53 7.32 -10.82
N LYS A 131 -11.00 7.29 -9.57
CA LYS A 131 -11.87 8.31 -8.97
C LYS A 131 -11.10 9.34 -8.12
N VAL A 132 -9.78 9.22 -8.00
CA VAL A 132 -8.93 10.22 -7.34
C VAL A 132 -8.14 11.00 -8.38
N PRO A 133 -7.54 12.16 -8.03
CA PRO A 133 -6.74 12.94 -8.97
C PRO A 133 -5.63 12.11 -9.64
N PRO A 134 -5.27 12.39 -10.90
CA PRO A 134 -4.25 11.64 -11.64
C PRO A 134 -2.88 11.57 -10.95
N SER A 135 -2.57 12.54 -10.10
CA SER A 135 -1.50 12.45 -9.12
C SER A 135 -2.05 12.72 -7.73
N TYR A 136 -1.80 11.81 -6.80
CA TYR A 136 -2.34 11.89 -5.45
C TYR A 136 -1.36 11.30 -4.43
N MET A 137 -1.13 12.04 -3.34
CA MET A 137 -0.23 11.63 -2.25
C MET A 137 1.16 11.15 -2.70
N GLY A 138 1.69 11.75 -3.77
CA GLY A 138 3.01 11.41 -4.30
C GLY A 138 3.02 10.28 -5.32
N ILE A 139 1.88 9.60 -5.55
CA ILE A 139 1.74 8.58 -6.59
C ILE A 139 1.29 9.23 -7.90
N ASP A 140 1.86 8.79 -9.02
CA ASP A 140 1.27 8.94 -10.36
C ASP A 140 0.16 7.89 -10.51
N VAL A 141 -1.05 8.26 -10.09
CA VAL A 141 -2.20 7.35 -9.99
C VAL A 141 -2.66 6.89 -11.37
N ALA A 142 -2.64 7.77 -12.37
CA ALA A 142 -3.01 7.42 -13.72
C ALA A 142 -2.09 6.31 -14.26
N ARG A 143 -0.77 6.50 -14.15
CA ARG A 143 0.21 5.51 -14.58
C ARG A 143 0.12 4.21 -13.80
N LEU A 144 -0.10 4.27 -12.48
CA LEU A 144 -0.28 3.08 -11.66
C LEU A 144 -1.54 2.30 -12.08
N ALA A 145 -2.65 2.99 -12.32
CA ALA A 145 -3.90 2.36 -12.75
C ALA A 145 -3.75 1.67 -14.11
N GLU A 146 -3.08 2.30 -15.08
CA GLU A 146 -2.76 1.70 -16.39
C GLU A 146 -1.90 0.44 -16.22
N ALA A 147 -0.82 0.51 -15.42
CA ALA A 147 0.04 -0.65 -15.17
C ALA A 147 -0.71 -1.82 -14.50
N LEU A 148 -1.64 -1.53 -13.58
CA LEU A 148 -2.47 -2.54 -12.93
C LEU A 148 -3.50 -3.17 -13.89
N GLN A 149 -4.07 -2.38 -14.80
CA GLN A 149 -4.95 -2.91 -15.86
C GLN A 149 -4.20 -3.83 -16.81
N ASP A 150 -3.01 -3.41 -17.25
CA ASP A 150 -2.13 -4.23 -18.08
C ASP A 150 -1.76 -5.55 -17.39
N HIS A 151 -1.44 -5.52 -16.09
CA HIS A 151 -1.14 -6.71 -15.30
C HIS A 151 -2.34 -7.66 -15.20
N LEU A 152 -3.57 -7.14 -15.08
CA LEU A 152 -4.78 -7.98 -15.06
C LEU A 152 -5.03 -8.71 -16.38
N ILE A 153 -4.66 -8.11 -17.51
CA ILE A 153 -4.81 -8.71 -18.84
C ILE A 153 -3.65 -9.66 -19.14
N SER A 154 -2.45 -9.37 -18.65
CA SER A 154 -1.22 -10.11 -18.89
C SER A 154 -0.49 -10.42 -17.58
N PRO A 155 -0.92 -11.45 -16.83
CA PRO A 155 -0.40 -11.76 -15.49
C PRO A 155 1.06 -12.24 -15.48
N HIS A 156 1.67 -12.47 -16.65
CA HIS A 156 3.11 -12.73 -16.78
C HIS A 156 3.98 -11.50 -16.53
N ARG A 157 3.41 -10.29 -16.49
CA ARG A 157 4.12 -9.08 -16.07
C ARG A 157 4.19 -9.03 -14.55
N HIS A 158 5.33 -8.54 -14.02
CA HIS A 158 5.49 -8.34 -12.58
C HIS A 158 4.39 -7.44 -12.01
N ILE A 159 4.03 -7.69 -10.75
CA ILE A 159 3.07 -6.88 -10.00
C ILE A 159 3.56 -5.42 -10.03
N PRO A 160 2.72 -4.45 -10.48
CA PRO A 160 3.11 -3.05 -10.49
C PRO A 160 3.47 -2.54 -9.10
N LEU A 161 4.68 -1.99 -8.97
CA LEU A 161 5.17 -1.38 -7.75
C LEU A 161 4.69 0.07 -7.63
N ILE A 162 4.48 0.52 -6.42
CA ILE A 162 4.06 1.89 -6.11
C ILE A 162 5.31 2.77 -5.99
N GLY A 163 5.47 3.66 -6.96
CA GLY A 163 6.50 4.69 -6.95
C GLY A 163 6.00 6.01 -6.36
N LEU A 164 6.79 6.60 -5.45
CA LEU A 164 6.56 7.95 -4.96
C LEU A 164 7.46 8.95 -5.71
N GLY A 165 6.85 9.95 -6.33
CA GLY A 165 7.55 11.05 -6.98
C GLY A 165 8.33 11.92 -6.01
N GLN A 166 9.49 12.41 -6.45
CA GLN A 166 10.35 13.33 -5.66
C GLN A 166 9.63 14.65 -5.32
N ARG A 167 9.96 15.19 -4.13
CA ARG A 167 9.55 16.47 -3.54
C ARG A 167 9.25 17.55 -4.60
N GLN A 168 8.02 18.08 -4.66
CA GLN A 168 7.89 19.50 -4.98
C GLN A 168 8.55 20.26 -3.82
N LYS A 169 9.83 20.61 -3.95
CA LYS A 169 10.33 21.78 -3.23
C LYS A 169 9.40 22.90 -3.65
N LYS A 170 8.55 23.40 -2.76
CA LYS A 170 7.95 24.72 -2.92
C LYS A 170 9.12 25.65 -3.22
N GLN A 171 9.24 26.06 -4.48
CA GLN A 171 10.05 27.20 -4.82
C GLN A 171 9.40 28.33 -4.04
N ALA A 172 10.04 28.74 -2.95
CA ALA A 172 9.59 29.88 -2.18
C ALA A 172 9.50 31.03 -3.17
N PHE A 173 8.28 31.49 -3.37
CA PHE A 173 7.99 32.65 -4.19
C PHE A 173 8.48 33.85 -3.39
N GLU A 174 9.77 34.16 -3.48
CA GLU A 174 10.27 35.48 -3.10
C GLU A 174 9.79 36.47 -4.17
N LYS A 175 8.52 36.86 -4.03
CA LYS A 175 8.11 38.23 -4.33
C LYS A 175 8.54 39.05 -3.12
N LEU A 176 9.60 39.82 -3.27
CA LEU A 176 9.68 41.14 -2.65
C LEU A 176 10.28 42.11 -3.64
N CYS A 177 9.68 43.31 -3.60
CA CYS A 177 9.86 44.51 -4.39
C CYS A 177 11.32 44.94 -4.60
#